data_AF-A0A2N1NFC3-F1
#
_entry.id   AF-A0A2N1NFC3-F1
#
_cell.length_a   1.000
_cell.length_b   1.000
_cell.length_c   1.000
_cell.angle_alpha   90.00
_cell.angle_beta   90.00
_cell.angle_gamma   90.00
#
_symmetry.space_group_name_H-M   'P 1'
#
loop_
_entity.id
_entity.type
_entity.pdbx_description
1 polymer ?
#
loop_
_entity_poly.entity_id
_entity_poly.type
_entity_poly.pdbx_seq_one_letter_code
_entity_poly.pdbx_strand_id
1 'polypeptide(L)'
;MATQFLPHLSQDFTKLLEKFPDLSSDIFDILIRYIYGGIINLDNKKASDILNLLTACGRFKLKELYDYVQQDLIEHHHDWLFQNLFLVQKISFKNSDFTKLQNYWTTTICEQPEILFNATDFTSVDKEALLSICKEENSCMEENELWDHIIRWGKAQNTELSEDINNWTPNNGATYNKKAYNKKIHNEGSFIVSEYEVFGITRKRQ
;
A
#
# COMPACT_ATOMS: atom_id res chain seq x y z
N MET A 1 -20.63 0.96 -42.81
CA MET A 1 -19.88 -0.18 -42.22
C MET A 1 -19.71 -0.08 -40.70
N ALA A 2 -19.73 1.12 -40.09
CA ALA A 2 -19.62 1.29 -38.62
C ALA A 2 -20.84 0.82 -37.80
N THR A 3 -22.04 0.77 -38.39
CA THR A 3 -23.30 0.44 -37.70
C THR A 3 -23.51 -1.04 -37.41
N GLN A 4 -22.75 -1.95 -38.03
CA GLN A 4 -22.83 -3.41 -37.75
C GLN A 4 -21.87 -3.86 -36.64
N PHE A 5 -20.89 -3.03 -36.25
CA PHE A 5 -19.93 -3.38 -35.19
C PHE A 5 -20.46 -3.12 -33.77
N LEU A 6 -21.30 -2.11 -33.59
CA LEU A 6 -21.82 -1.70 -32.27
C LEU A 6 -22.58 -2.80 -31.50
N PRO A 7 -23.46 -3.63 -32.11
CA PRO A 7 -24.19 -4.67 -31.38
C PRO A 7 -23.28 -5.81 -30.92
N HIS A 8 -22.31 -6.21 -31.75
CA HIS A 8 -21.34 -7.25 -31.42
C HIS A 8 -20.36 -6.79 -30.35
N LEU A 9 -19.88 -5.53 -30.46
CA LEU A 9 -19.08 -4.93 -29.41
C LEU A 9 -19.85 -4.90 -28.08
N SER A 10 -21.14 -4.55 -28.10
CA SER A 10 -21.99 -4.55 -26.90
C SER A 10 -22.13 -5.95 -26.27
N GLN A 11 -22.32 -7.00 -27.06
CA GLN A 11 -22.47 -8.36 -26.51
C GLN A 11 -21.14 -8.92 -25.99
N ASP A 12 -20.03 -8.63 -26.67
CA ASP A 12 -18.68 -9.01 -26.22
C ASP A 12 -18.26 -8.19 -25.00
N PHE A 13 -18.68 -6.92 -24.91
CA PHE A 13 -18.51 -6.05 -23.75
C PHE A 13 -19.26 -6.59 -22.52
N THR A 14 -20.52 -6.99 -22.65
CA THR A 14 -21.28 -7.60 -21.55
C THR A 14 -20.64 -8.90 -21.08
N LYS A 15 -20.19 -9.76 -22.01
CA LYS A 15 -19.47 -11.00 -21.69
C LYS A 15 -18.11 -10.75 -21.04
N LEU A 16 -17.41 -9.68 -21.41
CA LEU A 16 -16.16 -9.32 -20.74
C LEU A 16 -16.43 -8.77 -19.32
N LEU A 17 -17.45 -7.93 -19.14
CA LEU A 17 -17.84 -7.43 -17.82
C LEU A 17 -18.20 -8.56 -16.85
N GLU A 18 -18.89 -9.61 -17.32
CA GLU A 18 -19.17 -10.81 -16.52
C GLU A 18 -17.90 -11.51 -16.02
N LYS A 19 -16.79 -11.42 -16.76
CA LYS A 19 -15.49 -11.99 -16.36
C LYS A 19 -14.73 -11.11 -15.36
N PHE A 20 -15.13 -9.84 -15.22
CA PHE A 20 -14.48 -8.83 -14.38
C PHE A 20 -15.51 -8.07 -13.54
N PRO A 21 -16.27 -8.77 -12.66
CA PRO A 21 -17.37 -8.16 -11.90
C PRO A 21 -16.91 -7.09 -10.91
N ASP A 22 -15.60 -7.04 -10.63
CA ASP A 22 -14.96 -6.06 -9.76
C ASP A 22 -14.63 -4.73 -10.47
N LEU A 23 -14.72 -4.67 -11.80
CA LEU A 23 -14.51 -3.43 -12.57
C LEU A 23 -15.81 -2.68 -12.75
N SER A 24 -15.78 -1.36 -12.49
CA SER A 24 -16.91 -0.51 -12.83
C SER A 24 -17.05 -0.38 -14.35
N SER A 25 -18.29 -0.18 -14.82
CA SER A 25 -18.58 0.05 -16.23
C SER A 25 -17.78 1.23 -16.80
N ASP A 26 -17.53 2.26 -16.00
CA ASP A 26 -16.77 3.44 -16.39
C ASP A 26 -15.29 3.14 -16.64
N ILE A 27 -14.65 2.38 -15.75
CA ILE A 27 -13.25 1.96 -15.92
C ILE A 27 -13.12 1.08 -17.14
N PHE A 28 -14.07 0.16 -17.30
CA PHE A 28 -14.06 -0.76 -18.40
C PHE A 28 -14.19 -0.05 -19.76
N ASP A 29 -15.07 0.95 -19.85
CA ASP A 29 -15.22 1.76 -21.05
C ASP A 29 -13.96 2.58 -21.38
N ILE A 30 -13.27 3.13 -20.37
CA ILE A 30 -11.96 3.79 -20.56
C ILE A 30 -10.94 2.80 -21.15
N LEU A 31 -10.86 1.59 -20.61
CA LEU A 31 -9.92 0.56 -21.09
C LEU A 31 -10.20 0.16 -22.54
N ILE A 32 -11.46 -0.02 -22.92
CA ILE A 32 -11.83 -0.36 -24.31
C ILE A 32 -11.48 0.80 -25.25
N ARG A 33 -11.79 2.04 -24.89
CA ARG A 33 -11.43 3.22 -25.69
C ARG A 33 -9.92 3.34 -25.86
N TYR A 34 -9.14 3.03 -24.84
CA TYR A 34 -7.69 2.97 -24.93
C TYR A 34 -7.21 1.84 -25.85
N ILE A 35 -7.69 0.61 -25.68
CA ILE A 35 -7.22 -0.56 -26.45
C ILE A 35 -7.50 -0.41 -27.95
N TYR A 36 -8.68 0.10 -28.32
CA TYR A 36 -9.07 0.22 -29.72
C TYR A 36 -8.71 1.56 -30.36
N GLY A 37 -8.63 2.63 -29.55
CA GLY A 37 -8.44 4.00 -30.05
C GLY A 37 -7.14 4.68 -29.63
N GLY A 38 -6.40 4.12 -28.66
CA GLY A 38 -5.22 4.75 -28.07
C GLY A 38 -5.53 6.02 -27.27
N ILE A 39 -6.80 6.28 -26.96
CA ILE A 39 -7.25 7.53 -26.31
C ILE A 39 -7.59 7.25 -24.85
N ILE A 40 -7.05 8.06 -23.96
CA ILE A 40 -7.41 8.13 -22.55
C ILE A 40 -7.85 9.55 -22.20
N ASN A 41 -8.89 9.67 -21.36
CA ASN A 41 -9.33 10.94 -20.80
C ASN A 41 -9.57 10.75 -19.30
N LEU A 42 -8.77 11.44 -18.49
CA LEU A 42 -8.85 11.43 -17.03
C LEU A 42 -9.39 12.75 -16.46
N ASP A 43 -9.76 13.70 -17.32
CA ASP A 43 -10.27 15.00 -16.92
C ASP A 43 -11.50 14.85 -16.02
N ASN A 44 -11.52 15.59 -14.91
CA ASN A 44 -12.60 15.59 -13.92
C ASN A 44 -12.89 14.23 -13.27
N LYS A 45 -11.99 13.24 -13.39
CA LYS A 45 -12.10 11.98 -12.64
C LYS A 45 -11.58 12.18 -11.21
N LYS A 46 -12.19 11.47 -10.26
CA LYS A 46 -11.70 11.45 -8.88
C LYS A 46 -10.42 10.62 -8.84
N ALA A 47 -9.47 11.03 -8.00
CA ALA A 47 -8.24 10.28 -7.78
C ALA A 47 -8.50 8.80 -7.40
N SER A 48 -9.55 8.52 -6.62
CA SER A 48 -9.97 7.15 -6.30
C SER A 48 -10.35 6.33 -7.53
N ASP A 49 -11.01 6.94 -8.51
CA ASP A 49 -11.43 6.27 -9.75
C ASP A 49 -10.22 6.02 -10.65
N ILE A 50 -9.28 6.97 -10.69
CA ILE A 50 -8.01 6.85 -11.42
C ILE A 50 -7.14 5.75 -10.79
N LEU A 51 -7.12 5.61 -9.46
CA LEU A 51 -6.42 4.54 -8.77
C LEU A 51 -7.04 3.15 -9.03
N ASN A 52 -8.37 3.08 -9.13
CA ASN A 52 -9.07 1.87 -9.54
C ASN A 52 -8.75 1.51 -11.02
N LEU A 53 -8.70 2.51 -11.91
CA LEU A 53 -8.23 2.34 -13.28
C LEU A 53 -6.79 1.80 -13.29
N LEU A 54 -5.88 2.36 -12.50
CA LEU A 54 -4.50 1.88 -12.40
C LEU A 54 -4.44 0.39 -12.05
N THR A 55 -5.22 -0.02 -11.05
CA THR A 55 -5.32 -1.42 -10.62
C THR A 55 -5.78 -2.32 -11.77
N ALA A 56 -6.75 -1.86 -12.56
CA ALA A 56 -7.22 -2.56 -13.75
C ALA A 56 -6.12 -2.64 -14.83
N CYS A 57 -5.43 -1.54 -15.12
CA CYS A 57 -4.32 -1.51 -16.07
C CYS A 57 -3.22 -2.51 -15.70
N GLY A 58 -2.90 -2.63 -14.40
CA GLY A 58 -1.97 -3.64 -13.88
C GLY A 58 -2.45 -5.06 -14.11
N ARG A 59 -3.76 -5.33 -13.94
CA ARG A 59 -4.37 -6.64 -14.20
C ARG A 59 -4.31 -7.05 -15.68
N PHE A 60 -4.53 -6.09 -16.58
CA PHE A 60 -4.44 -6.31 -18.03
C PHE A 60 -3.02 -6.16 -18.60
N LYS A 61 -2.03 -5.86 -17.74
CA LYS A 61 -0.62 -5.66 -18.12
C LYS A 61 -0.43 -4.60 -19.23
N LEU A 62 -1.23 -3.53 -19.17
CA LEU A 62 -1.16 -2.39 -20.09
C LEU A 62 -0.08 -1.40 -19.63
N LYS A 63 1.19 -1.71 -19.93
CA LYS A 63 2.35 -0.98 -19.40
C LYS A 63 2.32 0.51 -19.65
N GLU A 64 2.21 0.91 -20.91
CA GLU A 64 2.18 2.32 -21.28
C GLU A 64 1.06 3.07 -20.54
N LEU A 65 -0.10 2.42 -20.37
CA LEU A 65 -1.25 3.00 -19.69
C LEU A 65 -1.03 3.14 -18.19
N TYR A 66 -0.56 2.10 -17.50
CA TYR A 66 -0.31 2.24 -16.06
C TYR A 66 0.85 3.19 -15.77
N ASP A 67 1.83 3.33 -16.66
CA ASP A 67 2.93 4.30 -16.50
C ASP A 67 2.45 5.74 -16.65
N TYR A 68 1.50 5.98 -17.56
CA TYR A 68 0.81 7.25 -17.72
C TYR A 68 -0.09 7.57 -16.51
N VAL A 69 -0.94 6.63 -16.10
CA VAL A 69 -1.86 6.82 -14.97
C VAL A 69 -1.12 7.07 -13.66
N GLN A 70 0.00 6.40 -13.40
CA GLN A 70 0.83 6.71 -12.23
C GLN A 70 1.38 8.14 -12.26
N GLN A 71 1.81 8.61 -13.43
CA GLN A 71 2.32 9.98 -13.57
C GLN A 71 1.22 11.01 -13.31
N ASP A 72 0.04 10.80 -13.90
CA ASP A 72 -1.12 11.67 -13.76
C ASP A 72 -1.55 11.81 -12.29
N LEU A 73 -1.60 10.70 -11.55
CA LEU A 73 -1.89 10.71 -10.12
C LEU A 73 -0.89 11.57 -9.33
N ILE A 74 0.40 11.45 -9.64
CA ILE A 74 1.47 12.18 -8.93
C ILE A 74 1.40 13.68 -9.26
N GLU A 75 1.17 14.04 -10.52
CA GLU A 75 1.18 15.43 -10.99
C GLU A 75 -0.09 16.20 -10.61
N HIS A 76 -1.26 15.58 -10.73
CA HIS A 76 -2.55 16.27 -10.61
C HIS A 76 -3.34 15.91 -9.36
N HIS A 77 -2.99 14.83 -8.67
CA HIS A 77 -3.73 14.31 -7.51
C HIS A 77 -2.85 14.13 -6.27
N HIS A 78 -1.73 14.85 -6.19
CA HIS A 78 -0.78 14.82 -5.08
C HIS A 78 -1.44 14.90 -3.70
N ASP A 79 -2.31 15.89 -3.47
CA ASP A 79 -2.95 16.10 -2.16
C ASP A 79 -3.79 14.89 -1.74
N TRP A 80 -4.47 14.26 -2.70
CA TRP A 80 -5.24 13.07 -2.43
C TRP A 80 -4.34 11.87 -2.14
N LEU A 81 -3.23 11.69 -2.87
CA LEU A 81 -2.26 10.64 -2.60
C LEU A 81 -1.68 10.78 -1.18
N PHE A 82 -1.32 12.00 -0.80
CA PHE A 82 -0.80 12.34 0.51
C PHE A 82 -1.79 12.04 1.64
N GLN A 83 -3.08 12.30 1.44
CA GLN A 83 -4.13 11.96 2.40
C GLN A 83 -4.42 10.45 2.48
N ASN A 84 -3.98 9.67 1.49
CA ASN A 84 -4.32 8.25 1.35
C ASN A 84 -3.08 7.34 1.30
N LEU A 85 -1.99 7.72 1.98
CA LEU A 85 -0.69 7.03 1.93
C LEU A 85 -0.76 5.52 2.16
N PHE A 86 -1.57 5.04 3.11
CA PHE A 86 -1.72 3.59 3.35
C PHE A 86 -2.38 2.85 2.18
N LEU A 87 -3.40 3.46 1.56
CA LEU A 87 -4.06 2.89 0.40
C LEU A 87 -3.12 2.89 -0.81
N VAL A 88 -2.41 4.00 -1.02
CA VAL A 88 -1.42 4.15 -2.09
C VAL A 88 -0.33 3.09 -1.95
N GLN A 89 0.24 2.92 -0.75
CA GLN A 89 1.22 1.87 -0.47
C GLN A 89 0.66 0.48 -0.81
N LYS A 90 -0.50 0.14 -0.26
CA LYS A 90 -1.09 -1.19 -0.47
C LYS A 90 -1.27 -1.52 -1.95
N ILE A 91 -1.71 -0.55 -2.75
CA ILE A 91 -1.94 -0.75 -4.18
C ILE A 91 -0.63 -0.73 -4.97
N SER A 92 0.28 0.21 -4.68
CA SER A 92 1.55 0.33 -5.39
C SER A 92 2.46 -0.87 -5.15
N PHE A 93 2.56 -1.37 -3.92
CA PHE A 93 3.41 -2.51 -3.57
C PHE A 93 2.81 -3.88 -3.89
N LYS A 94 1.49 -3.95 -4.13
CA LYS A 94 0.85 -5.19 -4.62
C LYS A 94 1.29 -5.54 -6.05
N ASN A 95 1.73 -4.57 -6.83
CA ASN A 95 2.22 -4.78 -8.18
C ASN A 95 3.61 -4.16 -8.35
N SER A 96 4.63 -5.01 -8.49
CA SER A 96 6.03 -4.59 -8.67
C SER A 96 6.26 -3.65 -9.86
N ASP A 97 5.33 -3.63 -10.83
CA ASP A 97 5.41 -2.76 -12.00
C ASP A 97 5.05 -1.29 -11.69
N PHE A 98 4.41 -0.99 -10.54
CA PHE A 98 3.98 0.36 -10.17
C PHE A 98 5.10 1.17 -9.49
N THR A 99 6.26 1.21 -10.16
CA THR A 99 7.50 1.77 -9.61
C THR A 99 7.43 3.28 -9.36
N LYS A 100 6.67 4.04 -10.16
CA LYS A 100 6.54 5.50 -9.98
C LYS A 100 5.80 5.82 -8.69
N LEU A 101 4.69 5.12 -8.41
CA LEU A 101 3.95 5.32 -7.17
C LEU A 101 4.69 4.75 -5.95
N GLN A 102 5.43 3.65 -6.10
CA GLN A 102 6.32 3.16 -5.04
C GLN A 102 7.37 4.23 -4.70
N ASN A 103 8.08 4.75 -5.70
CA ASN A 103 9.06 5.82 -5.50
C ASN A 103 8.45 7.08 -4.88
N TYR A 104 7.30 7.55 -5.38
CA TYR A 104 6.59 8.68 -4.79
C TYR A 104 6.32 8.44 -3.30
N TRP A 105 5.78 7.26 -2.97
CA TRP A 105 5.43 6.91 -1.61
C TRP A 105 6.68 6.84 -0.72
N THR A 106 7.72 6.13 -1.15
CA THR A 106 8.99 5.98 -0.41
C THR A 106 9.66 7.33 -0.18
N THR A 107 9.75 8.18 -1.20
CA THR A 107 10.30 9.54 -1.08
C THR A 107 9.50 10.37 -0.08
N THR A 108 8.16 10.34 -0.18
CA THR A 108 7.29 11.10 0.74
C THR A 108 7.49 10.69 2.20
N ILE A 109 7.55 9.37 2.47
CA ILE A 109 7.75 8.85 3.83
C ILE A 109 9.18 9.10 4.33
N CYS A 110 10.19 9.00 3.47
CA CYS A 110 11.57 9.29 3.86
C CYS A 110 11.82 10.77 4.14
N GLU A 111 11.18 11.68 3.41
CA GLU A 111 11.30 13.11 3.66
C GLU A 111 10.56 13.55 4.93
N GLN A 112 9.43 12.91 5.23
CA GLN A 112 8.55 13.29 6.35
C GLN A 112 7.94 12.05 7.03
N PRO A 113 8.75 11.24 7.73
CA PRO A 113 8.27 10.00 8.35
C PRO A 113 7.21 10.27 9.43
N GLU A 114 7.29 11.45 10.05
CA GLU A 114 6.35 11.98 11.04
C GLU A 114 4.90 11.96 10.55
N ILE A 115 4.62 12.10 9.25
CA ILE A 115 3.24 12.08 8.72
C ILE A 115 2.60 10.71 8.97
N LEU A 116 3.35 9.66 8.69
CA LEU A 116 2.90 8.28 8.83
C LEU A 116 2.77 7.93 10.31
N PHE A 117 3.80 8.26 11.06
CA PHE A 117 3.94 7.83 12.43
C PHE A 117 3.08 8.66 13.37
N ASN A 118 2.96 9.98 13.20
CA ASN A 118 2.12 10.81 14.07
C ASN A 118 0.65 10.83 13.66
N ALA A 119 0.27 10.10 12.61
CA ALA A 119 -1.13 9.87 12.27
C ALA A 119 -1.87 9.26 13.47
N THR A 120 -3.03 9.83 13.80
CA THR A 120 -3.83 9.38 14.96
C THR A 120 -4.28 7.93 14.85
N ASP A 121 -4.35 7.41 13.63
CA ASP A 121 -4.75 6.06 13.27
C ASP A 121 -3.56 5.17 12.84
N PHE A 122 -2.32 5.61 13.03
CA PHE A 122 -1.12 4.81 12.75
C PHE A 122 -1.17 3.42 13.42
N THR A 123 -1.72 3.35 14.62
CA THR A 123 -1.86 2.08 15.34
C THR A 123 -2.85 1.12 14.68
N SER A 124 -3.69 1.58 13.76
CA SER A 124 -4.66 0.77 13.01
C SER A 124 -4.12 0.24 11.68
N VAL A 125 -2.87 0.56 11.34
CA VAL A 125 -2.19 0.10 10.13
C VAL A 125 -2.05 -1.41 10.15
N ASP A 126 -2.34 -2.06 9.02
CA ASP A 126 -2.18 -3.50 8.91
C ASP A 126 -0.71 -3.91 9.03
N LYS A 127 -0.48 -5.08 9.61
CA LYS A 127 0.86 -5.63 9.81
C LYS A 127 1.66 -5.73 8.50
N GLU A 128 1.04 -6.14 7.40
CA GLU A 128 1.74 -6.28 6.12
C GLU A 128 2.21 -4.92 5.61
N ALA A 129 1.38 -3.89 5.78
CA ALA A 129 1.73 -2.50 5.45
C ALA A 129 2.87 -1.98 6.33
N LEU A 130 2.84 -2.25 7.64
CA LEU A 130 3.95 -1.89 8.55
C LEU A 130 5.25 -2.60 8.16
N LEU A 131 5.17 -3.88 7.80
CA LEU A 131 6.33 -4.66 7.36
C LEU A 131 6.93 -4.12 6.06
N SER A 132 6.12 -3.66 5.10
CA SER A 132 6.67 -3.04 3.89
C SER A 132 7.38 -1.72 4.19
N ILE A 133 6.89 -0.90 5.13
CA ILE A 133 7.62 0.30 5.61
C ILE A 133 9.00 -0.10 6.18
N CYS A 134 9.06 -1.17 6.97
CA CYS A 134 10.31 -1.62 7.63
C CYS A 134 11.28 -2.38 6.71
N LYS A 135 10.79 -2.85 5.55
CA LYS A 135 11.56 -3.63 4.56
C LYS A 135 12.35 -2.75 3.60
N GLU A 136 11.94 -1.50 3.41
CA GLU A 136 12.69 -0.56 2.60
C GLU A 136 13.91 -0.10 3.39
N GLU A 137 15.04 -0.81 3.22
CA GLU A 137 16.32 -0.62 3.93
C GLU A 137 16.94 0.79 3.80
N ASN A 138 16.28 1.71 3.10
CA ASN A 138 16.75 3.08 2.93
C ASN A 138 16.16 4.01 4.00
N SER A 139 16.97 4.29 5.02
CA SER A 139 17.25 5.63 5.56
C SER A 139 16.09 6.63 5.82
N CYS A 140 14.83 6.22 5.90
CA CYS A 140 13.73 7.16 6.13
C CYS A 140 13.77 7.76 7.55
N MET A 141 14.38 7.07 8.51
CA MET A 141 14.66 7.55 9.85
C MET A 141 15.73 6.69 10.52
N GLU A 142 16.25 7.14 11.67
CA GLU A 142 17.17 6.35 12.47
C GLU A 142 16.48 5.08 12.97
N GLU A 143 17.23 3.98 13.02
CA GLU A 143 16.66 2.67 13.34
C GLU A 143 16.01 2.65 14.73
N ASN A 144 16.61 3.37 15.68
CA ASN A 144 16.11 3.51 17.05
C ASN A 144 14.74 4.21 17.10
N GLU A 145 14.48 5.18 16.22
CA GLU A 145 13.21 5.89 16.08
C GLU A 145 12.16 4.99 15.44
N LEU A 146 12.53 4.26 14.37
CA LEU A 146 11.64 3.28 13.74
C LEU A 146 11.14 2.25 14.76
N TRP A 147 12.02 1.77 15.64
CA TRP A 147 11.64 0.82 16.69
C TRP A 147 10.68 1.39 17.73
N ASP A 148 10.78 2.67 18.10
CA ASP A 148 9.81 3.29 19.01
C ASP A 148 8.40 3.26 18.43
N HIS A 149 8.30 3.53 17.13
CA HIS A 149 7.04 3.50 16.41
C HIS A 149 6.46 2.09 16.31
N ILE A 150 7.29 1.09 16.00
CA ILE A 150 6.88 -0.33 15.95
C ILE A 150 6.42 -0.81 17.33
N ILE A 151 7.12 -0.43 18.41
CA ILE A 151 6.73 -0.77 19.79
C ILE A 151 5.38 -0.14 20.13
N ARG A 152 5.17 1.13 19.78
CA ARG A 152 3.90 1.82 19.99
C ARG A 152 2.76 1.15 19.22
N TRP A 153 2.97 0.77 17.96
CA TRP A 153 2.02 -0.02 17.18
C TRP A 153 1.72 -1.36 17.85
N GLY A 154 2.75 -2.10 18.27
CA GLY A 154 2.61 -3.40 18.91
C GLY A 154 1.84 -3.35 20.23
N LYS A 155 2.04 -2.30 21.04
CA LYS A 155 1.25 -2.03 22.26
C LYS A 155 -0.23 -1.81 21.95
N ALA A 156 -0.53 -1.03 20.93
CA ALA A 156 -1.92 -0.75 20.56
C ALA A 156 -2.66 -1.99 20.02
N GLN A 157 -1.94 -2.92 19.39
CA GLN A 157 -2.49 -4.20 18.93
C GLN A 157 -2.75 -5.21 20.06
N ASN A 158 -2.16 -5.00 21.24
CA ASN A 158 -2.31 -5.88 22.38
C ASN A 158 -2.44 -5.10 23.70
N THR A 159 -3.69 -4.72 24.02
CA THR A 159 -4.03 -3.94 25.20
C THR A 159 -3.75 -4.64 26.53
N GLU A 160 -3.43 -5.94 26.52
CA GLU A 160 -3.02 -6.70 27.71
C GLU A 160 -1.52 -6.56 28.03
N LEU A 161 -0.75 -5.91 27.15
CA LEU A 161 0.67 -5.62 27.41
C LEU A 161 0.82 -4.54 28.49
N SER A 162 1.69 -4.81 29.46
CA SER A 162 2.09 -3.83 30.48
C SER A 162 2.71 -2.59 29.82
N GLU A 163 2.51 -1.42 30.43
CA GLU A 163 3.20 -0.19 29.99
C GLU A 163 4.72 -0.32 30.13
N ASP A 164 5.16 -1.00 31.19
CA ASP A 164 6.56 -1.32 31.45
C ASP A 164 6.98 -2.58 30.67
N ILE A 165 7.91 -2.37 29.73
CA ILE A 165 8.48 -3.40 28.86
C ILE A 165 9.22 -4.49 29.68
N ASN A 166 9.68 -4.19 30.89
CA ASN A 166 10.33 -5.20 31.72
C ASN A 166 9.37 -6.32 32.14
N ASN A 167 8.07 -5.99 32.27
CA ASN A 167 7.00 -6.90 32.70
C ASN A 167 6.40 -7.74 31.55
N TRP A 168 6.96 -7.62 30.36
CA TRP A 168 6.54 -8.34 29.18
C TRP A 168 6.96 -9.83 29.24
N THR A 169 6.01 -10.74 28.99
CA THR A 169 6.19 -12.19 29.15
C THR A 169 5.91 -12.96 27.85
N PRO A 170 6.62 -14.05 27.54
CA PRO A 170 6.46 -14.74 26.25
C PRO A 170 5.03 -15.11 25.82
N ASN A 171 4.14 -15.30 26.80
CA ASN A 171 2.75 -15.70 26.59
C ASN A 171 1.84 -14.59 26.02
N ASN A 172 2.26 -13.31 26.06
CA ASN A 172 1.47 -12.18 25.54
C ASN A 172 2.05 -11.57 24.25
N GLY A 173 2.87 -12.32 23.49
CA GLY A 173 3.50 -11.84 22.26
C GLY A 173 4.70 -10.89 22.47
N ALA A 174 5.05 -10.62 23.72
CA ALA A 174 6.15 -9.77 24.16
C ALA A 174 7.55 -10.19 23.72
N THR A 175 7.80 -11.47 23.45
CA THR A 175 9.16 -11.98 23.20
C THR A 175 9.86 -11.20 22.10
N TYR A 176 9.12 -10.88 21.04
CA TYR A 176 9.63 -10.17 19.86
C TYR A 176 9.89 -8.69 20.17
N ASN A 177 8.94 -8.02 20.84
CA ASN A 177 9.09 -6.62 21.20
C ASN A 177 10.18 -6.39 22.27
N LYS A 178 10.36 -7.34 23.20
CA LYS A 178 11.42 -7.31 24.23
C LYS A 178 12.81 -7.57 23.63
N LYS A 179 12.92 -8.46 22.63
CA LYS A 179 14.17 -8.67 21.88
C LYS A 179 14.58 -7.40 21.12
N ALA A 180 13.63 -6.74 20.45
CA ALA A 180 13.84 -5.46 19.76
C ALA A 180 14.24 -4.34 20.73
N TYR A 181 13.52 -4.19 21.85
CA TYR A 181 13.83 -3.22 22.90
C TYR A 181 15.23 -3.41 23.52
N ASN A 182 15.59 -4.65 23.85
CA ASN A 182 16.92 -4.94 24.40
C ASN A 182 18.02 -4.62 23.38
N LYS A 183 17.80 -4.87 22.08
CA LYS A 183 18.78 -4.52 21.05
C LYS A 183 18.93 -2.99 20.86
N LYS A 184 17.86 -2.21 21.05
CA LYS A 184 17.88 -0.74 21.13
C LYS A 184 18.72 -0.22 22.31
N ILE A 185 18.66 -0.86 23.47
CA ILE A 185 19.46 -0.45 24.64
C ILE A 185 20.98 -0.63 24.38
N HIS A 186 21.35 -1.60 23.55
CA HIS A 186 22.76 -1.99 23.40
C HIS A 186 23.48 -1.38 22.19
N ASN A 187 22.83 -0.58 21.33
CA ASN A 187 23.45 0.07 20.15
C ASN A 187 24.27 -0.89 19.25
N GLU A 188 23.91 -2.17 19.20
CA GLU A 188 24.66 -3.20 18.45
C GLU A 188 24.06 -3.41 17.04
N GLY A 189 24.56 -2.62 16.07
CA GLY A 189 24.79 -3.00 14.66
C GLY A 189 23.59 -3.15 13.71
N SER A 190 23.82 -2.74 12.44
CA SER A 190 22.91 -2.83 11.27
C SER A 190 22.21 -4.19 11.13
N PHE A 191 20.92 -4.13 10.78
CA PHE A 191 20.00 -5.27 10.76
C PHE A 191 19.62 -5.66 9.34
N ILE A 192 19.53 -6.96 9.08
CA ILE A 192 18.98 -7.51 7.84
C ILE A 192 17.52 -7.90 8.09
N VAL A 193 16.66 -7.37 7.22
CA VAL A 193 15.19 -7.51 7.16
C VAL A 193 14.69 -8.97 7.12
N SER A 194 15.55 -9.97 6.92
CA SER A 194 15.14 -11.38 6.89
C SER A 194 14.74 -11.97 8.25
N GLU A 195 15.04 -11.27 9.36
CA GLU A 195 14.68 -11.72 10.72
C GLU A 195 13.21 -11.41 11.15
N TYR A 196 12.37 -10.85 10.27
CA TYR A 196 10.98 -10.47 10.58
C TYR A 196 9.98 -11.65 10.68
N GLU A 197 10.30 -12.74 11.38
CA GLU A 197 9.31 -13.65 12.01
C GLU A 197 8.66 -13.02 13.28
N VAL A 198 8.58 -11.69 13.32
CA VAL A 198 8.36 -10.85 14.52
C VAL A 198 6.88 -10.74 14.94
N PHE A 199 5.95 -11.26 14.13
CA PHE A 199 4.53 -10.93 14.26
C PHE A 199 3.61 -12.16 14.16
N GLY A 200 3.99 -13.27 14.79
CA GLY A 200 3.09 -14.42 14.95
C GLY A 200 2.03 -14.13 16.02
N ILE A 201 0.90 -13.50 15.64
CA ILE A 201 -0.29 -13.48 16.50
C ILE A 201 -0.95 -14.86 16.35
N THR A 202 -0.57 -15.83 17.17
CA THR A 202 -1.45 -16.98 17.44
C THR A 202 -2.61 -16.46 18.28
N ARG A 203 -3.65 -15.94 17.62
CA ARG A 203 -4.97 -15.80 18.27
C ARG A 203 -5.35 -17.21 18.71
N LYS A 204 -5.30 -17.50 20.01
CA LYS A 204 -6.02 -18.65 20.55
C LYS A 204 -7.49 -18.43 20.20
N ARG A 205 -8.01 -19.21 19.25
CA ARG A 205 -9.45 -19.44 19.17
C ARG A 205 -9.83 -20.07 20.51
N GLN A 206 -10.74 -19.40 21.22
CA GLN A 206 -11.45 -20.00 22.36
C GLN A 206 -12.15 -21.28 21.92
#